data_AF-A0A6S6RX28-F1
#
_entry.id   AF-A0A6S6RX28-F1
#
_cell.length_a   1.000
_cell.length_b   1.000
_cell.length_c   1.000
_cell.angle_alpha   90.00
_cell.angle_beta   90.00
_cell.angle_gamma   90.00
#
_symmetry.space_group_name_H-M   'P 1'
#
loop_
_entity.id
_entity.type
_entity.pdbx_description
1 polymer ?
#
loop_
_entity_poly.entity_id
_entity_poly.type
_entity_poly.pdbx_seq_one_letter_code
_entity_poly.pdbx_strand_id
1 'polypeptide(L)' 'MMNKSLSKIIAHELDTTPAQILSAITLLDEGNTVPFIARYRKEVTGGLDDNQLRKL' A
#
# COMPACT_ATOMS: atom_id res chain seq x y z
N MET A 1 -9.71 5.42 11.61
CA MET A 1 -8.55 6.15 11.05
C MET A 1 -7.30 5.38 11.45
N MET A 2 -6.49 4.91 10.49
CA MET A 2 -5.37 4.04 10.80
C MET A 2 -4.33 4.77 11.65
N ASN A 3 -3.79 4.08 12.65
CA ASN A 3 -2.78 4.64 13.52
C ASN A 3 -1.53 4.96 12.70
N LYS A 4 -1.09 6.23 12.69
CA LYS A 4 0.11 6.70 11.98
C LYS A 4 1.39 5.96 12.40
N SER A 5 1.36 5.26 13.54
CA SER A 5 2.40 4.33 13.98
C SER A 5 2.39 3.01 13.22
N LEU A 6 1.22 2.47 12.87
CA LEU A 6 1.09 1.18 12.20
C LEU A 6 1.62 1.23 10.76
N SER A 7 1.32 2.30 10.02
CA SER A 7 1.85 2.47 8.66
C SER A 7 3.38 2.55 8.64
N LYS A 8 4.02 3.04 9.70
CA LYS A 8 5.49 3.05 9.83
C LYS A 8 6.06 1.66 10.06
N ILE A 9 5.39 0.83 10.87
CA ILE A 9 5.82 -0.54 11.15
C ILE A 9 5.72 -1.37 9.86
N ILE A 10 4.58 -1.34 9.20
CA ILE A 10 4.36 -2.08 7.93
C ILE A 10 5.36 -1.59 6.86
N ALA A 11 5.55 -0.27 6.75
CA ALA A 11 6.51 0.29 5.80
C ALA A 11 7.93 -0.24 6.01
N HIS A 12 8.37 -0.32 7.27
CA HIS A 12 9.67 -0.88 7.64
C HIS A 12 9.77 -2.38 7.30
N GLU A 13 8.73 -3.17 7.59
CA GLU A 13 8.72 -4.61 7.30
C GLU A 13 8.71 -4.94 5.80
N LEU A 14 8.11 -4.07 4.98
CA LEU A 14 7.96 -4.27 3.54
C LEU A 14 9.03 -3.55 2.69
N ASP A 15 10.01 -2.90 3.33
CA ASP A 15 11.03 -2.06 2.70
C ASP A 15 10.40 -0.99 1.77
N THR A 16 9.44 -0.25 2.33
CA THR A 16 8.66 0.79 1.64
C THR A 16 8.56 2.02 2.54
N THR A 17 7.88 3.06 2.04
CA THR A 17 7.61 4.28 2.80
C THR A 17 6.19 4.26 3.38
N PRO A 18 5.97 4.93 4.53
CA PRO A 18 4.62 5.05 5.11
C PRO A 18 3.62 5.70 4.14
N ALA A 19 4.08 6.54 3.22
CA ALA A 19 3.25 7.16 2.19
C ALA A 19 2.71 6.12 1.21
N GLN A 20 3.55 5.19 0.74
CA GLN A 20 3.13 4.10 -0.16
C GLN A 20 2.09 3.20 0.53
N ILE A 21 2.29 2.88 1.81
CA ILE A 21 1.33 2.10 2.62
C ILE A 21 -0.02 2.83 2.73
N LEU A 22 0.01 4.12 3.06
CA LEU A 22 -1.22 4.92 3.16
C LEU A 22 -1.97 5.02 1.82
N SER A 23 -1.25 5.20 0.71
CA SER A 23 -1.84 5.19 -0.63
C SER A 23 -2.49 3.84 -0.97
N ALA A 24 -1.80 2.73 -0.68
CA ALA A 24 -2.33 1.39 -0.93
C ALA A 24 -3.62 1.12 -0.13
N ILE A 25 -3.62 1.47 1.16
CA ILE A 25 -4.80 1.30 2.02
C ILE A 25 -5.96 2.14 1.53
N THR A 26 -5.70 3.39 1.12
CA THR A 26 -6.76 4.26 0.58
C THR A 26 -7.43 3.60 -0.63
N LEU A 27 -6.64 3.04 -1.54
CA LEU A 27 -7.18 2.34 -2.72
C LEU A 27 -7.95 1.07 -2.34
N LEU A 28 -7.50 0.32 -1.32
CA LEU A 28 -8.20 -0.86 -0.83
C LEU A 28 -9.53 -0.48 -0.16
N ASP A 29 -9.55 0.59 0.63
CA ASP A 29 -10.76 1.13 1.28
C ASP A 29 -11.78 1.64 0.23
N GLU A 30 -11.30 2.14 -0.91
CA GLU A 30 -12.13 2.49 -2.08
C GLU A 30 -12.66 1.27 -2.84
N GLY A 31 -12.29 0.05 -2.44
CA GLY A 31 -12.76 -1.21 -3.04
C GLY A 31 -11.92 -1.72 -4.20
N ASN A 32 -10.73 -1.15 -4.45
CA ASN A 32 -9.82 -1.69 -5.46
C ASN A 32 -9.20 -3.01 -4.96
N THR A 33 -8.88 -3.91 -5.88
CA THR A 33 -8.23 -5.20 -5.55
C THR A 33 -6.72 -5.12 -5.73
N VAL A 34 -5.97 -5.99 -5.03
CA VAL A 34 -4.50 -6.06 -5.15
C VAL A 34 -4.03 -6.21 -6.61
N PRO A 35 -4.57 -7.14 -7.44
CA PRO A 35 -4.16 -7.25 -8.85
C PRO A 35 -4.44 -5.98 -9.66
N PHE A 36 -5.54 -5.28 -9.36
CA PHE A 36 -5.88 -4.03 -10.01
C PHE A 36 -4.91 -2.91 -9.63
N ILE A 37 -4.61 -2.76 -8.34
CA ILE A 37 -3.69 -1.73 -7.83
C ILE A 37 -2.28 -1.94 -8.40
N ALA A 38 -1.75 -3.16 -8.33
CA ALA A 38 -0.42 -3.51 -8.83
C ALA A 38 -0.24 -3.21 -10.33
N ARG A 39 -1.32 -3.32 -11.11
CA ARG A 39 -1.30 -3.16 -12.57
C ARG A 39 -1.65 -1.75 -13.04
N TYR A 40 -2.58 -1.07 -12.39
CA TYR A 40 -3.19 0.17 -12.89
C TYR A 40 -3.00 1.38 -11.97
N ARG A 41 -2.55 1.20 -10.72
CA ARG A 41 -2.35 2.27 -9.73
C ARG A 41 -0.93 2.30 -9.17
N LYS A 42 0.04 1.81 -9.95
CA LYS A 42 1.44 1.73 -9.56
C LYS A 42 2.03 3.11 -9.25
N GLU A 43 1.71 4.13 -10.04
CA GLU A 43 2.14 5.51 -9.79
C GLU A 43 1.57 6.09 -8.49
N VAL A 44 0.30 5.79 -8.17
CA VAL A 44 -0.39 6.30 -6.96
C VAL A 44 0.20 5.69 -5.69
N THR A 45 0.61 4.43 -5.78
CA THR A 45 1.28 3.71 -4.68
C THR A 45 2.78 3.90 -4.66
N GLY A 46 3.35 4.76 -5.51
CA GLY A 46 4.80 4.98 -5.58
C GLY A 46 5.59 3.73 -5.95
N GLY A 47 5.01 2.83 -6.75
CA GLY A 47 5.73 1.69 -7.32
C GLY A 47 5.48 0.33 -6.66
N LEU A 48 4.57 0.20 -5.68
CA LEU A 48 4.33 -1.07 -4.98
C LEU A 48 4.02 -2.21 -5.96
N ASP A 49 4.61 -3.37 -5.70
CA ASP A 49 4.36 -4.59 -6.46
C ASP A 49 3.30 -5.50 -5.82
N ASP A 50 2.88 -6.53 -6.56
CA ASP A 50 1.86 -7.48 -6.11
C ASP A 50 2.27 -8.22 -4.82
N ASN A 51 3.56 -8.50 -4.61
CA ASN A 51 4.03 -9.18 -3.41
C ASN A 51 3.95 -8.28 -2.18
N GLN A 52 4.31 -7.00 -2.32
CA GLN A 52 4.19 -6.01 -1.25
C GLN A 52 2.71 -5.77 -0.90
N LEU A 53 1.85 -5.61 -1.91
CA LEU A 53 0.42 -5.38 -1.72
C LEU A 53 -0.33 -6.57 -1.11
N ARG A 54 0.14 -7.81 -1.29
CA ARG A 54 -0.44 -9.00 -0.65
C ARG A 54 -0.09 -9.15 0.83
N LYS A 55 0.97 -8.48 1.29
CA LYS A 55 1.43 -8.53 2.69
C LYS A 55 0.88 -7.39 3.55
N LEU A 56 0.17 -6.45 2.93
CA LEU A 56 -0.56 -5.35 3.54
C LEU A 56 -1.87 -5.86 4.17
#